data_AF-A0A3B9SWQ8-F1
#
_entry.id   AF-A0A3B9SWQ8-F1
#
_cell.length_a   1.000
_cell.length_b   1.000
_cell.length_c   1.000
_cell.angle_alpha   90.00
_cell.angle_beta   90.00
_cell.angle_gamma   90.00
#
_symmetry.space_group_name_H-M   'P 1'
#
loop_
_entity.id
_entity.type
_entity.pdbx_description
1 polymer ?
#
loop_
_entity_poly.entity_id
_entity_poly.type
_entity_poly.pdbx_seq_one_letter_code
_entity_poly.pdbx_strand_id
1 'polypeptide(L)'
;MNLKQSPRKNGRIYLSIEKGYRDKAGKPRAKTIQSLGYLDVLEKEYDDPIAHFKEVARKMTEEENSERKLTLSINMDEKLIPGTDNRKNFGYAAILKIYHELGLDVFLRISPGMRILSTIRIPL
;
A
#
# COMPACT_ATOMS: atom_id res chain seq x y z
N MET A 1 -0.16 7.98 14.13
CA MET A 1 -1.05 7.43 15.18
C MET A 1 -1.12 8.42 16.32
N ASN A 2 -2.19 8.44 17.12
CA ASN A 2 -2.38 9.39 18.21
C ASN A 2 -2.94 8.70 19.47
N LEU A 3 -2.56 9.21 20.64
CA LEU A 3 -3.20 8.81 21.90
C LEU A 3 -4.57 9.47 22.02
N LYS A 4 -5.59 8.66 22.26
CA LYS A 4 -6.97 9.08 22.50
C LYS A 4 -7.37 8.80 23.93
N GLN A 5 -7.92 9.84 24.56
CA GLN A 5 -8.55 9.77 25.87
C GLN A 5 -10.07 9.77 25.68
N SER A 6 -10.73 8.70 26.11
CA SER A 6 -12.18 8.54 25.97
C SER A 6 -12.85 8.54 27.34
N PRO A 7 -13.49 9.65 27.74
CA PRO A 7 -14.30 9.70 28.95
C PRO A 7 -15.46 8.70 28.85
N ARG A 8 -15.69 7.95 29.93
CA ARG A 8 -16.79 7.00 30.06
C ARG A 8 -17.86 7.56 31.00
N LYS A 9 -19.07 7.02 30.91
CA LYS A 9 -20.24 7.47 31.71
C LYS A 9 -20.00 7.40 33.22
N ASN A 10 -19.09 6.54 33.66
CA ASN A 10 -18.69 6.38 35.06
C ASN A 10 -17.60 7.39 35.51
N GLY A 11 -17.27 8.39 34.70
CA GLY A 11 -16.23 9.38 34.99
C GLY A 11 -14.80 8.89 34.73
N ARG A 12 -14.60 7.61 34.41
CA ARG A 12 -13.27 7.06 34.14
C ARG A 12 -12.82 7.41 32.73
N ILE A 13 -11.51 7.62 32.56
CA ILE A 13 -10.89 7.90 31.27
C ILE A 13 -10.25 6.62 30.74
N TYR A 14 -10.62 6.22 29.52
CA TYR A 14 -10.01 5.08 28.84
C TYR A 14 -9.01 5.56 27.80
N LEU A 15 -7.79 5.03 27.84
CA LEU A 15 -6.70 5.32 26.90
C LEU A 15 -6.64 4.27 25.78
N SER A 16 -6.46 4.76 24.57
CA SER A 16 -6.25 3.93 23.37
C SER A 16 -5.40 4.67 22.35
N ILE A 17 -4.64 3.95 21.54
CA ILE A 17 -3.91 4.52 20.40
C ILE A 17 -4.76 4.28 19.14
N GLU A 18 -5.02 5.35 18.40
CA GLU A 18 -5.78 5.31 17.16
C GLU A 18 -4.98 5.80 15.95
N LYS A 19 -5.39 5.31 14.78
CA LYS A 19 -4.84 5.71 13.49
C LYS A 19 -5.93 6.35 12.65
N GLY A 20 -5.67 7.57 12.18
CA GLY A 20 -6.51 8.26 11.22
C GLY A 20 -6.41 7.63 9.83
N TYR A 21 -7.53 7.53 9.13
CA TYR A 21 -7.62 7.10 7.74
C TYR A 21 -8.76 7.84 7.04
N ARG A 22 -8.80 7.81 5.70
CA ARG A 22 -9.96 8.30 4.93
C ARG A 22 -10.79 7.12 4.46
N ASP A 23 -12.10 7.21 4.60
CA ASP A 23 -13.00 6.19 4.05
C ASP A 23 -13.10 6.29 2.52
N LYS A 24 -13.84 5.37 1.88
CA LYS A 24 -14.01 5.35 0.42
C LYS A 24 -14.62 6.64 -0.14
N ALA A 25 -15.36 7.40 0.68
CA ALA A 25 -15.94 8.69 0.32
C ALA A 25 -15.02 9.87 0.67
N GLY A 26 -13.78 9.61 1.12
CA GLY A 26 -12.79 10.62 1.47
C GLY A 26 -12.97 11.25 2.84
N LYS A 27 -13.95 10.81 3.65
CA LYS A 27 -14.21 11.39 4.98
C LYS A 27 -13.16 10.92 5.98
N PRO A 28 -12.65 11.80 6.86
CA PRO A 28 -11.70 11.42 7.89
C PRO A 28 -12.38 10.49 8.91
N ARG A 29 -11.70 9.40 9.23
CA ARG A 29 -12.09 8.38 10.20
C ARG A 29 -10.89 8.03 11.06
N ALA A 30 -11.12 7.40 12.21
CA ALA A 30 -10.07 6.87 13.05
C ALA A 30 -10.39 5.43 13.44
N LYS A 31 -9.38 4.56 13.44
CA LYS A 31 -9.46 3.17 13.88
C LYS A 31 -8.57 2.99 15.09
N THR A 32 -9.08 2.38 16.16
CA THR A 32 -8.26 1.97 17.29
C THR A 32 -7.30 0.86 16.86
N ILE A 33 -6.01 1.09 17.07
CA ILE A 33 -4.95 0.13 16.77
C ILE A 33 -4.54 -0.61 18.04
N GLN A 34 -4.53 0.08 19.18
CA GLN A 34 -4.18 -0.51 20.46
C GLN A 34 -5.06 0.03 21.58
N SER A 35 -5.55 -0.89 22.42
CA SER A 35 -6.29 -0.58 23.64
C SER A 35 -5.31 -0.63 24.81
N LEU A 36 -5.22 0.45 25.59
CA LEU A 36 -4.23 0.54 26.68
C LEU A 36 -4.85 0.23 28.05
N GLY A 37 -6.06 0.72 28.30
CA GLY A 37 -6.75 0.52 29.59
C GLY A 37 -7.29 1.82 30.17
N TYR A 38 -7.58 1.82 31.47
CA TYR A 38 -8.05 3.01 32.16
C TYR A 38 -6.90 3.82 32.75
N LEU A 39 -7.00 5.15 32.69
CA LEU A 39 -5.96 6.07 33.15
C LEU A 39 -5.62 5.86 34.64
N ASP A 40 -6.62 5.72 35.50
CA ASP A 40 -6.48 5.50 36.95
C ASP A 40 -5.75 4.20 37.33
N VAL A 41 -5.77 3.20 36.44
CA VAL A 41 -4.99 1.96 36.61
C VAL A 41 -3.55 2.20 36.16
N LEU A 42 -3.35 2.88 35.04
CA LEU A 42 -2.03 3.15 34.46
C LEU A 42 -1.22 4.14 35.30
N GLU A 43 -1.86 5.08 35.99
CA GLU A 43 -1.21 6.00 36.95
C GLU A 43 -0.52 5.28 38.11
N LYS A 44 -0.81 4.00 38.34
CA LYS A 44 -0.13 3.18 39.35
C LYS A 44 1.17 2.56 38.84
N GLU A 45 1.31 2.46 37.53
CA GLU A 45 2.44 1.82 36.84
C GLU A 45 3.41 2.85 36.24
N TYR A 46 2.91 4.05 35.89
CA TYR A 46 3.68 5.10 35.24
C TYR A 46 3.44 6.45 35.93
N ASP A 47 4.51 7.21 36.13
CA ASP A 47 4.43 8.56 36.73
C ASP A 47 3.62 9.54 35.87
N ASP A 48 3.80 9.48 34.53
CA ASP A 48 2.98 10.22 33.56
C ASP A 48 2.56 9.28 32.41
N PRO A 49 1.42 8.57 32.56
CA PRO A 49 0.92 7.66 31.54
C PRO A 49 0.63 8.38 30.22
N ILE A 50 0.20 9.65 30.26
CA ILE A 50 -0.19 10.39 29.06
C ILE A 50 1.05 10.70 28.22
N ALA A 51 2.11 11.23 28.83
CA ALA A 51 3.37 11.49 28.14
C ALA A 51 3.99 10.18 27.63
N HIS A 52 3.99 9.13 28.46
CA HIS A 52 4.53 7.82 28.08
C HIS A 52 3.83 7.27 26.83
N PHE A 53 2.50 7.15 26.83
CA PHE A 53 1.79 6.56 25.70
C PHE A 53 1.69 7.49 24.48
N LYS A 54 1.88 8.80 24.66
CA LYS A 54 2.05 9.73 23.53
C LYS A 54 3.36 9.47 22.80
N GLU A 55 4.44 9.20 23.54
CA GLU A 55 5.73 8.82 22.97
C GLU A 55 5.67 7.45 22.28
N VAL A 56 4.96 6.48 22.87
CA VAL A 56 4.70 5.19 22.23
C VAL A 56 3.97 5.37 20.89
N ALA A 57 2.89 6.18 20.85
CA ALA A 57 2.17 6.45 19.61
C ALA A 57 3.04 7.15 18.54
N ARG A 58 3.99 8.01 18.96
CA ARG A 58 4.98 8.63 18.07
C ARG A 58 5.89 7.57 17.44
N LYS A 59 6.51 6.72 18.26
CA LYS A 59 7.38 5.63 17.78
C LYS A 59 6.67 4.67 16.84
N MET A 60 5.43 4.26 17.14
CA MET A 60 4.62 3.43 16.24
C MET A 60 4.38 4.08 14.87
N THR A 61 4.30 5.42 14.83
CA THR A 61 4.14 6.16 13.57
C THR A 61 5.43 6.19 12.77
N GLU A 62 6.58 6.35 13.44
CA GLU A 62 7.90 6.32 12.83
C GLU A 62 8.20 4.94 12.23
N GLU A 63 7.91 3.88 12.99
CA GLU A 63 8.07 2.49 12.56
C GLU A 63 7.20 2.18 11.33
N GLU A 64 5.90 2.48 11.38
CA GLU A 64 5.00 2.30 10.23
C GLU A 64 5.46 3.11 9.00
N ASN A 65 5.95 4.33 9.20
CA ASN A 65 6.48 5.14 8.09
C ASN A 65 7.79 4.57 7.52
N SER A 66 8.58 3.87 8.31
CA SER A 66 9.79 3.19 7.84
C SER A 66 9.45 1.96 6.99
N GLU A 67 8.45 1.17 7.40
CA GLU A 67 7.96 -0.01 6.67
C GLU A 67 7.29 0.35 5.33
N ARG A 68 6.65 1.54 5.26
CA ARG A 68 5.99 2.02 4.03
C ARG A 68 6.95 2.55 2.97
N LYS A 69 8.27 2.54 3.20
CA LYS A 69 9.27 2.96 2.21
C LYS A 69 9.61 1.81 1.27
N LEU A 70 9.36 2.02 -0.03
CA LEU A 70 9.96 1.22 -1.10
C LEU A 70 11.37 1.76 -1.36
N THR A 71 12.40 0.95 -1.09
CA THR A 71 13.79 1.30 -1.44
C THR A 71 14.06 0.85 -2.87
N LEU A 72 14.27 1.80 -3.78
CA LEU A 72 14.68 1.51 -5.16
C LEU A 72 16.21 1.61 -5.25
N SER A 73 16.88 0.47 -5.48
CA SER A 73 18.31 0.45 -5.80
C SER A 73 18.49 0.54 -7.31
N ILE A 74 19.23 1.55 -7.77
CA ILE A 74 19.56 1.75 -9.19
C ILE A 74 21.07 1.58 -9.32
N ASN A 75 21.50 0.69 -10.21
CA ASN A 75 22.90 0.56 -10.56
C ASN A 75 23.27 1.69 -11.56
N MET A 76 24.17 2.58 -11.17
CA MET A 76 24.59 3.71 -12.01
C MET A 76 25.59 3.31 -13.09
N ASP A 77 26.19 2.12 -13.01
CA ASP A 77 27.10 1.57 -14.01
C ASP A 77 26.35 0.84 -15.14
N GLU A 78 25.04 0.63 -15.00
CA GLU A 78 24.19 0.00 -16.01
C GLU A 78 23.98 0.94 -17.20
N LYS A 79 24.53 0.57 -18.36
CA LYS A 79 24.32 1.32 -19.60
C LYS A 79 23.03 0.90 -20.26
N LEU A 80 22.14 1.87 -20.47
CA LEU A 80 20.93 1.69 -21.27
C LEU A 80 21.31 1.39 -22.73
N ILE A 81 20.69 0.37 -23.30
CA ILE A 81 20.93 -0.01 -24.70
C ILE A 81 20.43 1.14 -25.60
N PRO A 82 21.22 1.62 -26.57
CA PRO A 82 20.77 2.65 -27.50
C PRO A 82 19.50 2.19 -28.25
N GLY A 83 18.44 3.00 -28.22
CA GLY A 83 17.16 2.70 -28.87
C GLY A 83 16.07 2.12 -27.96
N THR A 84 16.32 1.94 -26.65
CA THR A 84 15.27 1.58 -25.70
C THR A 84 14.63 2.82 -25.06
N ASP A 85 13.33 3.03 -25.23
CA ASP A 85 12.57 4.04 -24.46
C ASP A 85 12.32 3.51 -23.04
N ASN A 86 13.33 3.63 -22.18
CA ASN A 86 13.31 3.07 -20.83
C ASN A 86 12.59 3.97 -19.80
N ARG A 87 11.60 4.76 -20.26
CA ARG A 87 10.67 5.48 -19.39
C ARG A 87 9.82 4.46 -18.64
N LYS A 88 10.20 4.16 -17.39
CA LYS A 88 9.37 3.41 -16.44
C LYS A 88 8.18 4.28 -15.99
N ASN A 89 7.20 4.43 -16.87
CA ASN A 89 5.91 5.04 -16.56
C ASN A 89 5.11 4.07 -15.68
N PHE A 90 5.33 4.14 -14.37
CA PHE A 90 4.61 3.31 -13.38
C PHE A 90 3.08 3.45 -13.46
N GLY A 91 2.56 4.50 -14.11
CA GLY A 91 1.13 4.66 -14.38
C GLY A 91 0.52 3.52 -15.20
N TYR A 92 1.30 2.85 -16.06
CA TYR A 92 0.81 1.70 -16.83
C TYR A 92 1.10 0.34 -16.17
N ALA A 93 1.84 0.29 -15.05
CA ALA A 93 2.21 -0.98 -14.41
C ALA A 93 0.98 -1.81 -13.98
N ALA A 94 -0.09 -1.15 -13.55
CA ALA A 94 -1.36 -1.81 -13.21
C ALA A 94 -2.03 -2.43 -14.45
N ILE A 95 -2.03 -1.72 -15.57
CA ILE A 95 -2.62 -2.21 -16.83
C ILE A 95 -1.74 -3.31 -17.44
N LEU A 96 -0.41 -3.19 -17.34
CA LEU A 96 0.54 -4.20 -17.78
C LEU A 96 0.38 -5.51 -16.99
N LYS A 97 0.13 -5.43 -15.69
CA LYS A 97 -0.18 -6.62 -14.88
C LYS A 97 -1.44 -7.33 -15.39
N ILE A 98 -2.53 -6.59 -15.62
CA ILE A 98 -3.78 -7.16 -16.16
C ILE A 98 -3.54 -7.74 -17.57
N TYR A 99 -2.77 -7.05 -18.42
CA TYR A 99 -2.41 -7.51 -19.75
C TYR A 99 -1.71 -8.87 -19.75
N HIS A 100 -0.79 -9.11 -18.81
CA HIS A 100 -0.11 -10.40 -18.64
C HIS A 100 -0.98 -11.46 -17.94
N GLU A 101 -1.79 -11.09 -16.94
CA GLU A 101 -2.72 -12.02 -16.30
C GLU A 101 -3.79 -12.54 -17.28
N LEU A 102 -4.20 -11.72 -18.24
CA LEU A 102 -5.09 -12.12 -19.34
C LEU A 102 -4.38 -12.92 -20.44
N GLY A 103 -3.06 -13.11 -20.36
CA GLY A 103 -2.27 -13.85 -21.35
C GLY A 103 -2.23 -13.19 -22.73
N LEU A 104 -2.49 -11.89 -22.82
CA LEU A 104 -2.55 -11.17 -24.10
C LEU A 104 -1.18 -11.07 -24.77
N ASP A 105 -0.11 -11.06 -23.97
CA ASP A 105 1.27 -11.13 -24.46
C ASP A 105 1.56 -12.45 -25.19
N VAL A 106 0.97 -13.56 -24.72
CA VAL A 106 1.08 -14.87 -25.36
C VAL A 106 0.19 -14.94 -26.60
N PHE A 107 -1.07 -14.49 -26.48
CA PHE A 107 -2.04 -14.49 -27.57
C PHE A 107 -1.56 -13.70 -28.79
N LEU A 108 -1.05 -12.49 -28.58
CA LEU A 108 -0.59 -11.61 -29.66
C LEU A 108 0.78 -12.06 -30.23
N ARG A 109 1.59 -12.78 -29.45
CA ARG A 109 2.86 -13.35 -29.92
C ARG A 109 2.67 -14.55 -30.85
N ILE A 110 1.57 -15.29 -30.70
CA ILE A 110 1.27 -16.51 -31.47
C ILE A 110 0.62 -16.20 -32.83
N SER A 111 0.31 -14.94 -33.16
CA SER A 111 -0.34 -14.60 -34.44
C SER A 111 0.60 -13.96 -35.47
N PRO A 112 1.58 -14.70 -36.07
CA PRO A 112 2.16 -14.33 -37.34
C PRO A 112 1.30 -14.91 -38.47
N GLY A 113 0.45 -14.08 -39.07
CA GLY A 113 -0.03 -14.28 -40.44
C GLY A 113 -1.04 -15.41 -40.66
N MET A 114 -2.32 -15.04 -40.70
CA MET A 114 -3.33 -15.74 -41.49
C MET A 114 -2.89 -15.75 -42.96
N ARG A 115 -2.19 -16.81 -43.42
CA ARG A 115 -1.98 -17.06 -44.86
C ARG A 115 -3.29 -17.55 -45.45
N ILE A 116 -3.96 -16.68 -46.21
CA ILE A 116 -5.08 -17.04 -47.06
C ILE A 116 -4.50 -17.89 -48.21
N LEU A 117 -4.65 -19.21 -48.16
CA LEU A 117 -4.28 -20.09 -49.26
C LEU A 117 -5.34 -19.99 -50.36
N SER A 118 -5.11 -19.12 -51.34
CA SER A 118 -5.80 -19.19 -52.63
C SER A 118 -5.12 -20.24 -53.51
N THR A 119 -5.69 -21.43 -53.67
CA THR A 119 -5.61 -22.24 -54.90
C THR A 119 -6.70 -23.29 -54.85
N ILE A 120 -7.85 -22.98 -55.46
CA ILE A 120 -8.85 -23.97 -55.88
C ILE A 120 -8.43 -24.39 -57.29
N ARG A 121 -7.91 -25.61 -57.44
CA ARG A 121 -7.75 -26.26 -58.75
C ARG A 121 -9.09 -26.88 -59.13
N ILE A 122 -9.66 -26.43 -60.24
CA ILE A 122 -10.80 -27.04 -60.92
C ILE A 122 -10.24 -28.16 -61.83
N PRO A 123 -10.78 -29.39 -61.80
CA PRO A 123 -10.41 -30.41 -62.77
C PRO A 123 -11.25 -30.26 -64.05
N LEU A 124 -10.62 -30.48 -65.20
CA LEU A 124 -11.24 -31.01 -66.42
C LEU A 124 -10.79 -32.46 -66.56
#